data_AF-A0A0N1BAK4-F1
#
_entry.id   AF-A0A0N1BAK4-F1
#
_cell.length_a   1.000
_cell.length_b   1.000
_cell.length_c   1.000
_cell.angle_alpha   90.00
_cell.angle_beta   90.00
_cell.angle_gamma   90.00
#
_symmetry.space_group_name_H-M   'P 1'
#
loop_
_entity.id
_entity.type
_entity.pdbx_description
1 polymer ?
#
loop_
_entity_poly.entity_id
_entity_poly.type
_entity_poly.pdbx_seq_one_letter_code
_entity_poly.pdbx_strand_id
1 'polypeptide(L)'
;MRIRHSLHAAGLTALALSSALLAPQASAAPALPQLNIDPAEVSVSGLSSGGFMAVQMHVAYSATFRRGAGVVAGGPYFCAEGSITNATGRCMQRSTAIPVSSLVSTTRTWAGNGSIDPVDNLSASRVYLFSGSIDSTVKQAVMNDLQTYYASFVPAANTVYKKDIAAEHAMITDDYGNSCSTKASPYISDCNFDLAGEILKHLYGTLNARNNGALGGSFTEFDQSLYVRNNGMAATGWVYVPQSCAAGASCRLHVVFHGCQQNTATIGDNYVRNTGYNRWADTNNIVLLYPQTGTGATNGCWDWWGYNSADYARKSGPQMAGVRAMITRLASGGGTTPPPASLPAPTGVVTSGATSSSMLISWNAVSGASGYNVYRAGTKVNASRVSGNSYTDTGLAAATTYSWTVKAVDANGAEGAASAAASGTTTGSTAVCFTATNYAHVSAGRATQSGGYAYAKGSGQNMGLWNVFVTTTLKQTGPDYYVIGTCP
;
A
#
# COMPACT_ATOMS: atom_id res chain seq x y z
N MET A 1 57.98 73.39 -15.45
CA MET A 1 59.22 72.75 -14.95
C MET A 1 58.95 71.24 -14.90
N ARG A 2 59.63 70.45 -15.74
CA ARG A 2 59.38 69.00 -15.90
C ARG A 2 60.06 68.23 -14.78
N ILE A 3 59.38 67.30 -14.13
CA ILE A 3 60.01 66.19 -13.41
C ILE A 3 59.23 64.90 -13.71
N ARG A 4 59.93 63.95 -14.35
CA ARG A 4 59.54 62.54 -14.55
C ARG A 4 59.60 61.82 -13.20
N HIS A 5 58.74 60.83 -12.93
CA HIS A 5 59.13 59.65 -12.13
C HIS A 5 58.30 58.39 -12.47
N SER A 6 59.06 57.42 -12.98
CA SER A 6 59.13 55.96 -12.81
C SER A 6 58.14 55.22 -11.90
N LEU A 7 57.76 54.04 -12.39
CA LEU A 7 56.99 52.95 -11.78
C LEU A 7 57.59 52.40 -10.47
N HIS A 8 56.72 51.91 -9.58
CA HIS A 8 56.94 50.73 -8.73
C HIS A 8 55.66 49.88 -8.72
N ALA A 9 55.82 48.58 -8.98
CA ALA A 9 54.77 47.57 -8.94
C ALA A 9 54.69 46.95 -7.53
N ALA A 10 53.48 46.79 -7.01
CA ALA A 10 53.18 45.96 -5.85
C ALA A 10 52.01 45.04 -6.21
N GLY A 11 52.25 43.72 -6.19
CA GLY A 11 51.25 42.71 -6.47
C GLY A 11 50.30 42.50 -5.29
N LEU A 12 48.99 42.45 -5.57
CA LEU A 12 47.99 41.89 -4.67
C LEU A 12 47.49 40.56 -5.25
N THR A 13 47.72 39.49 -4.52
CA THR A 13 47.10 38.17 -4.69
C THR A 13 45.66 38.23 -4.17
N ALA A 14 44.68 38.06 -5.06
CA ALA A 14 43.27 37.93 -4.68
C ALA A 14 42.95 36.45 -4.35
N LEU A 15 42.60 36.18 -3.09
CA LEU A 15 41.95 34.92 -2.69
C LEU A 15 40.50 34.95 -3.19
N ALA A 16 40.17 34.06 -4.13
CA ALA A 16 38.78 33.78 -4.49
C ALA A 16 38.16 32.83 -3.46
N LEU A 17 37.24 33.31 -2.63
CA LEU A 17 36.34 32.46 -1.86
C LEU A 17 35.24 31.93 -2.80
N SER A 18 35.33 30.65 -3.16
CA SER A 18 34.27 29.93 -3.84
C SER A 18 33.17 29.55 -2.85
N SER A 19 32.09 30.32 -2.79
CA SER A 19 30.87 29.95 -2.09
C SER A 19 30.16 28.84 -2.88
N ALA A 20 30.31 27.60 -2.44
CA ALA A 20 29.53 26.48 -2.97
C ALA A 20 28.05 26.66 -2.56
N LEU A 21 27.21 27.02 -3.54
CA LEU A 21 25.76 26.96 -3.43
C LEU A 21 25.36 25.48 -3.25
N LEU A 22 25.08 25.09 -2.01
CA LEU A 22 24.40 23.83 -1.72
C LEU A 22 22.98 23.93 -2.31
N ALA A 23 22.76 23.23 -3.43
CA ALA A 23 21.41 23.02 -3.95
C ALA A 23 20.59 22.26 -2.89
N PRO A 24 19.33 22.65 -2.61
CA PRO A 24 18.49 21.93 -1.68
C PRO A 24 18.28 20.52 -2.21
N GLN A 25 18.65 19.51 -1.41
CA GLN A 25 18.30 18.12 -1.71
C GLN A 25 16.77 18.02 -1.69
N ALA A 26 16.18 17.62 -2.82
CA ALA A 26 14.78 17.28 -2.87
C ALA A 26 14.53 16.08 -1.93
N SER A 27 13.94 16.34 -0.77
CA SER A 27 13.50 15.29 0.14
C SER A 27 12.39 14.49 -0.54
N ALA A 28 12.50 13.16 -0.53
CA ALA A 28 11.41 12.29 -0.95
C ALA A 28 10.16 12.57 -0.10
N ALA A 29 8.97 12.44 -0.71
CA ALA A 29 7.71 12.60 0.02
C ALA A 29 7.63 11.60 1.18
N PRO A 30 7.18 12.01 2.38
CA PRO A 30 7.10 11.12 3.53
C PRO A 30 6.00 10.06 3.36
N ALA A 31 6.04 8.99 4.17
CA ALA A 31 4.89 8.10 4.30
C ALA A 31 3.70 8.83 4.97
N LEU A 32 2.47 8.27 4.85
CA LEU A 32 1.32 8.79 5.60
C LEU A 32 1.60 8.77 7.12
N PRO A 33 1.07 9.72 7.90
CA PRO A 33 1.15 9.67 9.36
C PRO A 33 0.26 8.56 9.95
N GLN A 34 0.55 8.10 11.16
CA GLN A 34 -0.38 7.25 11.94
C GLN A 34 -1.16 8.19 12.84
N LEU A 35 -2.49 8.12 12.78
CA LEU A 35 -3.39 9.01 13.51
C LEU A 35 -4.39 8.19 14.32
N ASN A 36 -5.00 8.85 15.29
CA ASN A 36 -6.08 8.29 16.08
C ASN A 36 -7.41 8.39 15.31
N ILE A 37 -7.56 7.57 14.27
CA ILE A 37 -8.81 7.51 13.48
C ILE A 37 -9.75 6.49 14.10
N ASP A 38 -10.98 6.89 14.39
CA ASP A 38 -12.05 5.96 14.73
C ASP A 38 -12.47 5.19 13.46
N PRO A 39 -12.27 3.86 13.38
CA PRO A 39 -12.64 3.06 12.22
C PRO A 39 -14.16 3.02 11.97
N ALA A 40 -15.00 3.43 12.93
CA ALA A 40 -16.43 3.58 12.73
C ALA A 40 -16.82 4.91 12.06
N GLU A 41 -15.87 5.85 11.93
CA GLU A 41 -16.08 7.21 11.45
C GLU A 41 -15.47 7.45 10.05
N VAL A 42 -15.31 6.40 9.26
CA VAL A 42 -14.74 6.49 7.91
C VAL A 42 -15.84 6.64 6.86
N SER A 43 -15.69 7.60 5.96
CA SER A 43 -16.56 7.80 4.79
C SER A 43 -15.76 8.14 3.53
N VAL A 44 -16.44 8.22 2.38
CA VAL A 44 -15.83 8.48 1.08
C VAL A 44 -16.69 9.41 0.23
N SER A 45 -16.08 10.19 -0.65
CA SER A 45 -16.79 10.90 -1.70
C SER A 45 -15.96 11.07 -2.97
N GLY A 46 -16.61 11.51 -4.05
CA GLY A 46 -15.88 11.94 -5.24
C GLY A 46 -16.76 12.48 -6.37
N LEU A 47 -16.10 13.12 -7.34
CA LEU A 47 -16.69 13.65 -8.56
C LEU A 47 -16.40 12.75 -9.77
N SER A 48 -17.36 12.57 -10.68
CA SER A 48 -17.12 11.97 -12.00
C SER A 48 -16.58 10.54 -11.88
N SER A 49 -15.44 10.20 -12.51
CA SER A 49 -14.74 8.93 -12.27
C SER A 49 -14.40 8.69 -10.80
N GLY A 50 -14.11 9.75 -10.03
CA GLY A 50 -13.98 9.70 -8.58
C GLY A 50 -15.29 9.42 -7.86
N GLY A 51 -16.43 9.83 -8.42
CA GLY A 51 -17.77 9.48 -7.94
C GLY A 51 -18.07 8.00 -8.16
N PHE A 52 -17.74 7.46 -9.34
CA PHE A 52 -17.79 6.01 -9.58
C PHE A 52 -16.85 5.24 -8.64
N MET A 53 -15.63 5.73 -8.42
CA MET A 53 -14.67 5.15 -7.47
C MET A 53 -15.19 5.21 -6.03
N ALA A 54 -15.84 6.29 -5.62
CA ALA A 54 -16.47 6.39 -4.30
C ALA A 54 -17.55 5.33 -4.11
N VAL A 55 -18.38 5.08 -5.14
CA VAL A 55 -19.35 3.97 -5.13
C VAL A 55 -18.64 2.62 -5.04
N GLN A 56 -17.58 2.40 -5.80
CA GLN A 56 -16.79 1.16 -5.76
C GLN A 56 -16.18 0.91 -4.38
N MET A 57 -15.54 1.92 -3.79
CA MET A 57 -14.95 1.83 -2.46
C MET A 57 -16.02 1.59 -1.40
N HIS A 58 -17.13 2.32 -1.43
CA HIS A 58 -18.22 2.17 -0.47
C HIS A 58 -18.85 0.77 -0.53
N VAL A 59 -19.09 0.23 -1.73
CA VAL A 59 -19.70 -1.10 -1.88
C VAL A 59 -18.70 -2.21 -1.56
N ALA A 60 -17.50 -2.15 -2.13
CA ALA A 60 -16.54 -3.24 -2.02
C ALA A 60 -15.89 -3.36 -0.64
N TYR A 61 -15.69 -2.21 0.02
CA TYR A 61 -15.09 -2.09 1.35
C TYR A 61 -16.09 -1.48 2.35
N SER A 62 -17.37 -1.86 2.27
CA SER A 62 -18.45 -1.33 3.11
C SER A 62 -18.19 -1.47 4.61
N ALA A 63 -17.41 -2.47 5.05
CA ALA A 63 -17.01 -2.61 6.45
C ALA A 63 -16.05 -1.49 6.92
N THR A 64 -15.35 -0.87 5.97
CA THR A 64 -14.47 0.28 6.19
C THR A 64 -15.29 1.57 6.19
N PHE A 65 -16.10 1.81 5.15
CA PHE A 65 -16.83 3.07 4.97
C PHE A 65 -18.18 3.11 5.70
N ARG A 66 -18.15 2.93 7.03
CA ARG A 66 -19.35 2.76 7.86
C ARG A 66 -20.25 3.99 7.92
N ARG A 67 -19.72 5.19 7.66
CA ARG A 67 -20.52 6.42 7.58
C ARG A 67 -21.18 6.61 6.23
N GLY A 68 -20.69 5.93 5.20
CA GLY A 68 -21.27 5.88 3.86
C GLY A 68 -20.54 6.76 2.84
N ALA A 69 -21.28 7.25 1.83
CA ALA A 69 -20.68 7.87 0.65
C ALA A 69 -21.39 9.12 0.11
N GLY A 70 -20.60 10.08 -0.36
CA GLY A 70 -21.04 11.21 -1.19
C GLY A 70 -20.69 10.99 -2.66
N VAL A 71 -21.66 11.04 -3.57
CA VAL A 71 -21.42 10.77 -5.01
C VAL A 71 -21.87 11.95 -5.83
N VAL A 72 -20.91 12.59 -6.52
CA VAL A 72 -21.14 13.77 -7.36
C VAL A 72 -20.93 13.36 -8.81
N ALA A 73 -22.00 13.41 -9.62
CA ALA A 73 -21.96 13.08 -11.04
C ALA A 73 -21.23 11.74 -11.36
N GLY A 74 -21.51 10.70 -10.57
CA GLY A 74 -21.00 9.33 -10.76
C GLY A 74 -22.06 8.40 -11.36
N GLY A 75 -22.12 7.14 -10.91
CA GLY A 75 -23.15 6.21 -11.36
C GLY A 75 -23.13 4.86 -10.65
N PRO A 76 -24.03 3.93 -11.04
CA PRO A 76 -24.19 2.62 -10.39
C PRO A 76 -22.88 1.83 -10.28
N TYR A 77 -22.75 1.06 -9.20
CA TYR A 77 -21.63 0.16 -9.01
C TYR A 77 -21.53 -0.83 -10.18
N PHE A 78 -20.32 -1.03 -10.70
CA PHE A 78 -20.05 -1.91 -11.85
C PHE A 78 -20.83 -1.53 -13.13
N CYS A 79 -21.29 -0.28 -13.27
CA CYS A 79 -22.11 0.15 -14.40
C CYS A 79 -21.48 -0.16 -15.77
N ALA A 80 -20.17 0.02 -15.90
CA ALA A 80 -19.48 -0.19 -17.18
C ALA A 80 -19.34 -1.68 -17.54
N GLU A 81 -19.43 -2.60 -16.58
CA GLU A 81 -19.24 -4.05 -16.79
C GLU A 81 -17.95 -4.39 -17.56
N GLY A 82 -16.86 -3.62 -17.37
CA GLY A 82 -15.59 -3.85 -18.08
C GLY A 82 -15.57 -3.36 -19.53
N SER A 83 -16.54 -2.54 -19.95
CA SER A 83 -16.72 -2.11 -21.34
C SER A 83 -16.71 -0.59 -21.48
N ILE A 84 -15.82 -0.07 -22.33
CA ILE A 84 -15.75 1.36 -22.68
C ILE A 84 -17.03 1.86 -23.37
N THR A 85 -17.70 0.98 -24.13
CA THR A 85 -18.97 1.31 -24.81
C THR A 85 -20.07 1.53 -23.79
N ASN A 86 -20.12 0.69 -22.75
CA ASN A 86 -21.07 0.88 -21.65
C ASN A 86 -20.71 2.12 -20.83
N ALA A 87 -19.41 2.32 -20.56
CA ALA A 87 -18.89 3.45 -19.81
C ALA A 87 -19.30 4.78 -20.47
N THR A 88 -18.92 4.99 -21.73
CA THR A 88 -19.18 6.25 -22.46
C THR A 88 -20.63 6.38 -22.93
N GLY A 89 -21.33 5.25 -23.16
CA GLY A 89 -22.74 5.21 -23.54
C GLY A 89 -23.66 5.29 -22.33
N ARG A 90 -24.15 4.15 -21.85
CA ARG A 90 -25.22 4.09 -20.83
C ARG A 90 -24.83 4.69 -19.48
N CYS A 91 -23.55 4.64 -19.10
CA CYS A 91 -23.08 5.12 -17.79
C CYS A 91 -22.67 6.60 -17.77
N MET A 92 -22.60 7.28 -18.92
CA MET A 92 -22.30 8.71 -18.99
C MET A 92 -23.45 9.46 -19.67
N GLN A 93 -23.79 9.05 -20.89
CA GLN A 93 -24.79 9.72 -21.72
C GLN A 93 -26.20 9.15 -21.58
N ARG A 94 -26.35 8.05 -20.83
CA ARG A 94 -27.61 7.35 -20.65
C ARG A 94 -28.27 6.94 -21.99
N SER A 95 -27.46 6.61 -22.99
CA SER A 95 -27.91 6.26 -24.34
C SER A 95 -28.81 5.01 -24.41
N THR A 96 -28.65 4.10 -23.44
CA THR A 96 -29.55 2.96 -23.20
C THR A 96 -29.80 2.80 -21.71
N ALA A 97 -30.74 1.92 -21.32
CA ALA A 97 -31.03 1.63 -19.92
C ALA A 97 -29.83 0.99 -19.19
N ILE A 98 -29.52 1.49 -17.99
CA ILE A 98 -28.58 0.81 -17.10
C ILE A 98 -29.33 -0.36 -16.44
N PRO A 99 -28.83 -1.61 -16.54
CA PRO A 99 -29.52 -2.79 -16.02
C PRO A 99 -29.34 -2.90 -14.50
N VAL A 100 -29.92 -1.98 -13.72
CA VAL A 100 -29.71 -1.87 -12.26
C VAL A 100 -29.96 -3.18 -11.51
N SER A 101 -31.02 -3.92 -11.87
CA SER A 101 -31.33 -5.22 -11.25
C SER A 101 -30.20 -6.26 -11.46
N SER A 102 -29.59 -6.28 -12.65
CA SER A 102 -28.42 -7.12 -12.94
C SER A 102 -27.21 -6.71 -12.10
N LEU A 103 -26.95 -5.40 -12.00
CA LEU A 103 -25.84 -4.87 -11.19
C LEU A 103 -26.00 -5.21 -9.70
N VAL A 104 -27.24 -5.13 -9.18
CA VAL A 104 -27.58 -5.55 -7.81
C VAL A 104 -27.34 -7.06 -7.62
N SER A 105 -27.73 -7.88 -8.58
CA SER A 105 -27.50 -9.33 -8.55
C SER A 105 -26.00 -9.67 -8.52
N THR A 106 -25.21 -9.03 -9.39
CA THR A 106 -23.75 -9.15 -9.43
C THR A 106 -23.12 -8.75 -8.09
N THR A 107 -23.59 -7.64 -7.50
CA THR A 107 -23.13 -7.18 -6.19
C THR A 107 -23.38 -8.21 -5.10
N ARG A 108 -24.60 -8.75 -5.01
CA ARG A 108 -24.93 -9.80 -4.03
C ARG A 108 -24.10 -11.06 -4.24
N THR A 109 -23.85 -11.44 -5.49
CA THR A 109 -23.02 -12.59 -5.85
C THR A 109 -21.57 -12.40 -5.40
N TRP A 110 -20.98 -11.23 -5.65
CA TRP A 110 -19.62 -10.92 -5.22
C TRP A 110 -19.49 -10.76 -3.70
N ALA A 111 -20.55 -10.33 -3.01
CA ALA A 111 -20.57 -10.33 -1.56
C ALA A 111 -20.62 -11.77 -1.01
N GLY A 112 -21.49 -12.62 -1.59
CA GLY A 112 -21.63 -14.02 -1.18
C GLY A 112 -20.38 -14.87 -1.39
N ASN A 113 -19.52 -14.52 -2.36
CA ASN A 113 -18.25 -15.19 -2.59
C ASN A 113 -17.03 -14.51 -1.94
N GLY A 114 -17.22 -13.41 -1.21
CA GLY A 114 -16.17 -12.69 -0.48
C GLY A 114 -15.29 -11.76 -1.32
N SER A 115 -15.57 -11.58 -2.61
CA SER A 115 -14.83 -10.64 -3.48
C SER A 115 -15.08 -9.17 -3.11
N ILE A 116 -16.21 -8.90 -2.43
CA ILE A 116 -16.53 -7.65 -1.76
C ILE A 116 -17.05 -7.91 -0.34
N ASP A 117 -17.20 -6.85 0.45
CA ASP A 117 -17.81 -6.94 1.78
C ASP A 117 -19.31 -7.34 1.70
N PRO A 118 -19.87 -7.91 2.78
CA PRO A 118 -21.31 -8.18 2.87
C PRO A 118 -22.15 -6.94 2.56
N VAL A 119 -23.20 -7.11 1.75
CA VAL A 119 -24.13 -6.02 1.41
C VAL A 119 -24.91 -5.49 2.61
N ASP A 120 -25.05 -6.29 3.67
CA ASP A 120 -25.74 -5.90 4.90
C ASP A 120 -25.06 -4.72 5.62
N ASN A 121 -23.75 -4.55 5.43
CA ASN A 121 -23.02 -3.39 5.94
C ASN A 121 -23.55 -2.07 5.38
N LEU A 122 -24.15 -2.08 4.18
CA LEU A 122 -24.70 -0.89 3.53
C LEU A 122 -26.01 -0.42 4.17
N SER A 123 -26.71 -1.27 4.92
CA SER A 123 -28.02 -0.95 5.51
C SER A 123 -27.97 0.19 6.52
N ALA A 124 -26.83 0.38 7.19
CA ALA A 124 -26.58 1.46 8.14
C ALA A 124 -25.90 2.69 7.49
N SER A 125 -25.44 2.58 6.24
CA SER A 125 -24.75 3.67 5.54
C SER A 125 -25.68 4.84 5.26
N ARG A 126 -25.10 6.04 5.22
CA ARG A 126 -25.75 7.24 4.68
C ARG A 126 -25.19 7.56 3.30
N VAL A 127 -26.07 7.92 2.37
CA VAL A 127 -25.67 8.22 0.98
C VAL A 127 -26.14 9.62 0.60
N TYR A 128 -25.21 10.46 0.16
CA TYR A 128 -25.52 11.76 -0.43
C TYR A 128 -25.23 11.71 -1.93
N LEU A 129 -26.23 12.01 -2.76
CA LEU A 129 -26.12 12.05 -4.21
C LEU A 129 -26.23 13.48 -4.69
N PHE A 130 -25.41 13.85 -5.66
CA PHE A 130 -25.49 15.13 -6.36
C PHE A 130 -25.40 14.95 -7.87
N SER A 131 -26.29 15.61 -8.60
CA SER A 131 -26.16 15.83 -10.04
C SER A 131 -26.53 17.27 -10.40
N GLY A 132 -25.78 17.85 -11.32
CA GLY A 132 -26.19 19.11 -11.94
C GLY A 132 -27.31 18.85 -12.95
N SER A 133 -28.36 19.68 -12.93
CA SER A 133 -29.52 19.48 -13.81
C SER A 133 -29.23 19.71 -15.29
N ILE A 134 -28.10 20.35 -15.60
CA ILE A 134 -27.59 20.58 -16.95
C ILE A 134 -26.29 19.82 -17.23
N ASP A 135 -25.86 18.89 -16.36
CA ASP A 135 -24.63 18.11 -16.56
C ASP A 135 -24.66 17.39 -17.92
N SER A 136 -23.74 17.79 -18.79
CA SER A 136 -23.65 17.26 -20.16
C SER A 136 -22.75 16.03 -20.29
N THR A 137 -22.00 15.66 -19.26
CA THR A 137 -20.99 14.59 -19.28
C THR A 137 -21.50 13.32 -18.63
N VAL A 138 -21.99 13.42 -17.39
CA VAL A 138 -22.67 12.34 -16.68
C VAL A 138 -24.09 12.80 -16.43
N LYS A 139 -24.98 12.40 -17.34
CA LYS A 139 -26.37 12.85 -17.36
C LYS A 139 -27.03 12.52 -16.03
N GLN A 140 -27.84 13.44 -15.51
CA GLN A 140 -28.61 13.27 -14.28
C GLN A 140 -29.39 11.93 -14.22
N ALA A 141 -29.84 11.42 -15.36
CA ALA A 141 -30.52 10.13 -15.44
C ALA A 141 -29.65 8.93 -15.00
N VAL A 142 -28.32 8.98 -15.18
CA VAL A 142 -27.38 7.99 -14.62
C VAL A 142 -27.40 8.02 -13.09
N MET A 143 -27.42 9.22 -12.50
CA MET A 143 -27.50 9.38 -11.05
C MET A 143 -28.87 8.98 -10.49
N ASN A 144 -29.95 9.09 -11.27
CA ASN A 144 -31.25 8.50 -10.91
C ASN A 144 -31.18 6.95 -10.86
N ASP A 145 -30.49 6.33 -11.80
CA ASP A 145 -30.25 4.88 -11.77
C ASP A 145 -29.35 4.49 -10.57
N LEU A 146 -28.39 5.35 -10.18
CA LEU A 146 -27.59 5.15 -8.96
C LEU A 146 -28.44 5.22 -7.70
N GLN A 147 -29.39 6.17 -7.61
CA GLN A 147 -30.34 6.21 -6.50
C GLN A 147 -31.15 4.90 -6.42
N THR A 148 -31.59 4.40 -7.58
CA THR A 148 -32.33 3.12 -7.67
C THR A 148 -31.46 1.93 -7.24
N TYR A 149 -30.18 1.92 -7.63
CA TYR A 149 -29.21 0.93 -7.18
C TYR A 149 -29.05 0.96 -5.66
N TYR A 150 -28.80 2.14 -5.07
CA TYR A 150 -28.63 2.26 -3.62
C TYR A 150 -29.89 1.88 -2.84
N ALA A 151 -31.09 2.16 -3.36
CA ALA A 151 -32.35 1.77 -2.73
C ALA A 151 -32.51 0.24 -2.53
N SER A 152 -31.69 -0.57 -3.21
CA SER A 152 -31.65 -2.03 -3.01
C SER A 152 -30.88 -2.48 -1.76
N PHE A 153 -30.13 -1.56 -1.12
CA PHE A 153 -29.22 -1.86 -0.01
C PHE A 153 -29.29 -0.85 1.14
N VAL A 154 -29.60 0.41 0.84
CA VAL A 154 -29.61 1.54 1.77
C VAL A 154 -31.05 2.01 1.94
N PRO A 155 -31.56 2.18 3.18
CA PRO A 155 -32.88 2.75 3.42
C PRO A 155 -33.05 4.12 2.78
N ALA A 156 -34.24 4.41 2.24
CA ALA A 156 -34.54 5.70 1.63
C ALA A 156 -34.32 6.88 2.60
N ALA A 157 -34.60 6.69 3.90
CA ALA A 157 -34.37 7.70 4.94
C ALA A 157 -32.89 8.07 5.13
N ASN A 158 -31.96 7.20 4.71
CA ASN A 158 -30.52 7.44 4.78
C ASN A 158 -29.95 8.02 3.48
N THR A 159 -30.78 8.28 2.48
CA THR A 159 -30.36 8.75 1.15
C THR A 159 -30.88 10.16 0.87
N VAL A 160 -29.98 11.10 0.62
CA VAL A 160 -30.30 12.43 0.10
C VAL A 160 -29.88 12.51 -1.36
N TYR A 161 -30.68 13.15 -2.20
CA TYR A 161 -30.33 13.41 -3.59
C TYR A 161 -30.66 14.85 -4.00
N LYS A 162 -29.61 15.68 -4.12
CA LYS A 162 -29.67 17.04 -4.62
C LYS A 162 -29.46 17.06 -6.14
N LYS A 163 -30.44 17.56 -6.89
CA LYS A 163 -30.48 17.46 -8.37
C LYS A 163 -31.15 18.64 -9.09
N ASP A 164 -31.39 19.70 -8.35
CA ASP A 164 -32.17 20.88 -8.75
C ASP A 164 -31.29 22.10 -9.05
N ILE A 165 -29.97 21.98 -8.89
CA ILE A 165 -29.01 23.05 -9.22
C ILE A 165 -28.62 22.94 -10.70
N ALA A 166 -28.75 24.04 -11.44
CA ALA A 166 -28.34 24.16 -12.84
C ALA A 166 -26.82 24.24 -12.98
N ALA A 167 -26.14 23.15 -12.65
CA ALA A 167 -24.70 22.99 -12.76
C ALA A 167 -24.32 22.11 -13.96
N GLU A 168 -23.26 22.51 -14.66
CA GLU A 168 -22.52 21.64 -15.58
C GLU A 168 -21.62 20.65 -14.82
N HIS A 169 -20.90 19.81 -15.55
CA HIS A 169 -20.07 18.75 -14.96
C HIS A 169 -18.86 19.28 -14.16
N ALA A 170 -19.04 19.47 -12.85
CA ALA A 170 -18.01 19.97 -11.94
C ALA A 170 -18.26 19.57 -10.47
N MET A 171 -17.23 19.68 -9.63
CA MET A 171 -17.39 19.71 -8.17
C MET A 171 -17.93 21.09 -7.79
N ILE A 172 -19.03 21.11 -7.06
CA ILE A 172 -19.73 22.36 -6.74
C ILE A 172 -19.22 22.94 -5.42
N THR A 173 -19.01 24.25 -5.43
CA THR A 173 -18.62 25.04 -4.26
C THR A 173 -19.54 26.26 -4.14
N ASP A 174 -19.31 27.03 -3.08
CA ASP A 174 -20.00 28.28 -2.80
C ASP A 174 -19.13 29.52 -2.94
N ASP A 175 -17.85 29.37 -3.32
CA ASP A 175 -16.91 30.49 -3.36
C ASP A 175 -15.68 30.29 -4.26
N TYR A 176 -15.60 29.22 -5.04
CA TYR A 176 -14.44 28.96 -5.89
C TYR A 176 -14.77 28.22 -7.20
N GLY A 177 -14.17 28.69 -8.28
CA GLY A 177 -14.06 27.98 -9.54
C GLY A 177 -14.76 28.70 -10.68
N ASN A 178 -15.11 27.94 -11.71
CA ASN A 178 -15.84 28.45 -12.87
C ASN A 178 -17.27 28.84 -12.50
N SER A 179 -17.99 29.48 -13.43
CA SER A 179 -19.43 29.64 -13.28
C SER A 179 -20.13 28.27 -13.27
N CYS A 180 -21.25 28.18 -12.55
CA CYS A 180 -22.02 26.94 -12.41
C CYS A 180 -22.37 26.28 -13.76
N SER A 181 -22.67 27.07 -14.80
CA SER A 181 -23.00 26.61 -16.15
C SER A 181 -21.79 26.32 -17.05
N THR A 182 -20.57 26.40 -16.53
CA THR A 182 -19.35 26.22 -17.32
C THR A 182 -18.75 24.83 -17.09
N LYS A 183 -18.61 24.07 -18.17
CA LYS A 183 -17.82 22.83 -18.20
C LYS A 183 -16.40 23.11 -18.68
N ALA A 184 -15.50 23.45 -17.76
CA ALA A 184 -14.09 23.69 -18.06
C ALA A 184 -13.19 23.29 -16.89
N SER A 185 -11.90 23.08 -17.16
CA SER A 185 -10.87 22.97 -16.12
C SER A 185 -10.94 24.18 -15.17
N PRO A 186 -10.78 24.01 -13.83
CA PRO A 186 -10.39 22.79 -13.13
C PRO A 186 -11.55 21.83 -12.82
N TYR A 187 -12.72 22.01 -13.43
CA TYR A 187 -13.97 21.27 -13.14
C TYR A 187 -14.38 21.40 -11.68
N ILE A 188 -14.17 22.60 -11.14
CA ILE A 188 -14.67 23.07 -9.85
C ILE A 188 -15.44 24.35 -10.20
N SER A 189 -16.66 24.50 -9.69
CA SER A 189 -17.53 25.62 -10.02
C SER A 189 -18.16 26.22 -8.79
N ASP A 190 -18.19 27.55 -8.74
CA ASP A 190 -18.97 28.29 -7.76
C ASP A 190 -20.43 28.33 -8.23
N CYS A 191 -21.29 27.63 -7.50
CA CYS A 191 -22.74 27.66 -7.67
C CYS A 191 -23.45 28.25 -6.46
N ASN A 192 -22.73 28.97 -5.59
CA ASN A 192 -23.26 29.45 -4.31
C ASN A 192 -23.90 28.32 -3.49
N PHE A 193 -23.29 27.13 -3.51
CA PHE A 193 -23.79 25.93 -2.83
C PHE A 193 -22.66 25.10 -2.23
N ASP A 194 -22.64 25.00 -0.90
CA ASP A 194 -21.62 24.25 -0.15
C ASP A 194 -21.87 22.74 -0.20
N LEU A 195 -21.58 22.13 -1.35
CA LEU A 195 -21.80 20.71 -1.57
C LEU A 195 -20.95 19.83 -0.62
N ALA A 196 -19.69 20.20 -0.37
CA ALA A 196 -18.83 19.47 0.57
C ALA A 196 -19.42 19.46 1.99
N GLY A 197 -19.93 20.61 2.44
CA GLY A 197 -20.63 20.72 3.71
C GLY A 197 -21.89 19.88 3.79
N GLU A 198 -22.74 19.90 2.75
CA GLU A 198 -23.95 19.06 2.70
C GLU A 198 -23.62 17.56 2.72
N ILE A 199 -22.60 17.13 1.98
CA ILE A 199 -22.12 15.74 2.00
C ILE A 199 -21.67 15.37 3.42
N LEU A 200 -20.76 16.16 4.03
CA LEU A 200 -20.20 15.83 5.33
C LEU A 200 -21.27 15.85 6.44
N LYS A 201 -22.18 16.83 6.44
CA LYS A 201 -23.29 16.90 7.40
C LYS A 201 -24.23 15.70 7.27
N HIS A 202 -24.53 15.26 6.05
CA HIS A 202 -25.35 14.07 5.85
C HIS A 202 -24.67 12.82 6.42
N LEU A 203 -23.40 12.60 6.08
CA LEU A 203 -22.65 11.41 6.47
C LEU A 203 -22.41 11.35 7.98
N TYR A 204 -22.01 12.47 8.60
CA TYR A 204 -21.60 12.54 9.99
C TYR A 204 -22.65 13.07 10.96
N GLY A 205 -23.77 13.60 10.46
CA GLY A 205 -24.78 14.29 11.27
C GLY A 205 -24.37 15.73 11.59
N THR A 206 -24.74 16.21 12.77
CA THR A 206 -24.43 17.59 13.19
C THR A 206 -22.92 17.82 13.24
N LEU A 207 -22.47 18.89 12.60
CA LEU A 207 -21.09 19.36 12.57
C LEU A 207 -21.01 20.80 13.10
N ASN A 208 -19.87 21.15 13.69
CA ASN A 208 -19.50 22.53 14.00
C ASN A 208 -19.45 23.35 12.71
N ALA A 209 -19.68 24.66 12.83
CA ALA A 209 -19.52 25.59 11.72
C ALA A 209 -18.11 25.46 11.11
N ARG A 210 -18.03 25.50 9.78
CA ARG A 210 -16.77 25.44 9.04
C ARG A 210 -15.86 26.64 9.33
N ASN A 211 -14.55 26.46 9.19
CA ASN A 211 -13.57 27.55 9.24
C ASN A 211 -13.58 28.35 7.92
N ASN A 212 -13.96 29.62 7.97
CA ASN A 212 -13.86 30.55 6.82
C ASN A 212 -12.59 31.43 6.85
N GLY A 213 -11.75 31.28 7.86
CA GLY A 213 -10.45 31.95 7.98
C GLY A 213 -9.29 31.06 7.53
N ALA A 214 -8.10 31.36 8.05
CA ALA A 214 -6.93 30.51 7.84
C ALA A 214 -7.12 29.14 8.51
N LEU A 215 -6.90 28.08 7.74
CA LEU A 215 -6.98 26.70 8.23
C LEU A 215 -5.89 26.44 9.28
N GLY A 216 -6.25 25.75 10.37
CA GLY A 216 -5.31 25.40 11.44
C GLY A 216 -4.52 24.12 11.19
N GLY A 217 -5.02 23.24 10.31
CA GLY A 217 -4.37 21.97 9.95
C GLY A 217 -3.26 22.09 8.91
N SER A 218 -2.62 20.96 8.62
CA SER A 218 -1.52 20.86 7.65
C SER A 218 -1.91 20.04 6.43
N PHE A 219 -1.52 20.52 5.25
CA PHE A 219 -1.49 19.71 4.03
C PHE A 219 -0.14 19.01 3.92
N THR A 220 -0.16 17.71 3.70
CA THR A 220 1.05 16.90 3.51
C THR A 220 0.92 16.12 2.21
N GLU A 221 1.85 16.33 1.30
CA GLU A 221 2.08 15.43 0.18
C GLU A 221 2.82 14.20 0.71
N PHE A 222 2.33 13.00 0.41
CA PHE A 222 2.89 11.73 0.89
C PHE A 222 3.24 10.80 -0.26
N ASP A 223 4.22 9.90 -0.04
CA ASP A 223 4.59 8.84 -0.96
C ASP A 223 3.49 7.77 -1.02
N GLN A 224 2.65 7.90 -2.02
CA GLN A 224 1.56 6.98 -2.33
C GLN A 224 2.07 5.66 -2.91
N SER A 225 3.28 5.65 -3.48
CA SER A 225 3.92 4.47 -4.08
C SER A 225 4.23 3.37 -3.06
N LEU A 226 4.19 3.69 -1.76
CA LEU A 226 4.30 2.72 -0.67
C LEU A 226 3.07 1.81 -0.56
N TYR A 227 1.91 2.27 -1.05
CA TYR A 227 0.63 1.56 -0.93
C TYR A 227 0.17 0.98 -2.26
N VAL A 228 0.51 1.63 -3.37
CA VAL A 228 0.19 1.17 -4.72
C VAL A 228 1.17 1.76 -5.72
N ARG A 229 1.81 0.90 -6.52
CA ARG A 229 2.70 1.30 -7.62
C ARG A 229 2.04 1.03 -8.96
N ASN A 230 2.33 1.86 -9.95
CA ASN A 230 1.74 1.78 -11.29
C ASN A 230 0.21 1.89 -11.24
N ASN A 231 -0.50 1.14 -12.09
CA ASN A 231 -1.96 1.03 -12.06
C ASN A 231 -2.74 2.34 -12.24
N GLY A 232 -2.16 3.29 -12.97
CA GLY A 232 -2.73 4.63 -13.14
C GLY A 232 -2.67 5.50 -11.88
N MET A 233 -1.98 5.09 -10.81
CA MET A 233 -1.80 5.90 -9.59
C MET A 233 -0.58 6.81 -9.72
N ALA A 234 -0.63 8.00 -9.11
CA ALA A 234 0.52 8.89 -9.00
C ALA A 234 1.51 8.37 -7.95
N ALA A 235 2.76 8.83 -8.03
CA ALA A 235 3.77 8.52 -7.01
C ALA A 235 3.42 9.14 -5.64
N THR A 236 2.76 10.30 -5.65
CA THR A 236 2.35 11.01 -4.44
C THR A 236 0.84 11.17 -4.33
N GLY A 237 0.36 11.36 -3.11
CA GLY A 237 -1.02 11.76 -2.78
C GLY A 237 -1.02 12.88 -1.74
N TRP A 238 -2.20 13.36 -1.36
CA TRP A 238 -2.33 14.43 -0.35
C TRP A 238 -3.16 14.01 0.85
N VAL A 239 -2.81 14.51 2.03
CA VAL A 239 -3.63 14.42 3.23
C VAL A 239 -3.74 15.78 3.89
N TYR A 240 -4.94 16.15 4.33
CA TYR A 240 -5.17 17.28 5.22
C TYR A 240 -5.44 16.76 6.64
N VAL A 241 -4.64 17.19 7.60
CA VAL A 241 -4.74 16.79 9.01
C VAL A 241 -5.05 18.01 9.86
N PRO A 242 -6.25 18.11 10.47
CA PRO A 242 -6.55 19.15 11.44
C PRO A 242 -5.57 19.14 12.61
N GLN A 243 -5.28 20.31 13.19
CA GLN A 243 -4.32 20.46 14.28
C GLN A 243 -4.65 19.54 15.48
N SER A 244 -5.93 19.40 15.80
CA SER A 244 -6.41 18.50 16.86
C SER A 244 -6.04 17.04 16.60
N CYS A 245 -6.17 16.57 15.36
CA CYS A 245 -5.83 15.21 14.96
C CYS A 245 -4.32 14.98 14.99
N ALA A 246 -3.52 15.96 14.56
CA ALA A 246 -2.07 15.91 14.69
C ALA A 246 -1.61 15.85 16.16
N ALA A 247 -2.37 16.48 17.07
CA ALA A 247 -2.14 16.42 18.52
C ALA A 247 -2.66 15.14 19.20
N GLY A 248 -3.21 14.18 18.45
CA GLY A 248 -3.63 12.86 18.97
C GLY A 248 -5.11 12.74 19.36
N ALA A 249 -5.94 13.74 19.07
CA ALA A 249 -7.39 13.62 19.26
C ALA A 249 -7.97 12.45 18.45
N SER A 250 -9.04 11.84 18.95
CA SER A 250 -9.83 10.90 18.15
C SER A 250 -10.49 11.64 16.99
N CYS A 251 -10.27 11.14 15.78
CA CYS A 251 -10.64 11.80 14.55
C CYS A 251 -11.41 10.87 13.60
N ARG A 252 -12.19 11.51 12.74
CA ARG A 252 -12.90 10.89 11.62
C ARG A 252 -12.00 10.89 10.40
N LEU A 253 -12.33 10.08 9.39
CA LEU A 253 -11.61 10.07 8.11
C LEU A 253 -12.59 10.14 6.95
N HIS A 254 -12.38 11.10 6.05
CA HIS A 254 -13.11 11.18 4.79
C HIS A 254 -12.13 11.08 3.62
N VAL A 255 -12.38 10.14 2.71
CA VAL A 255 -11.59 9.97 1.49
C VAL A 255 -12.25 10.71 0.35
N VAL A 256 -11.51 11.57 -0.35
CA VAL A 256 -12.05 12.42 -1.41
C VAL A 256 -11.36 12.10 -2.74
N PHE A 257 -12.13 11.63 -3.71
CA PHE A 257 -11.65 11.32 -5.05
C PHE A 257 -11.93 12.45 -6.03
N HIS A 258 -10.88 12.89 -6.72
CA HIS A 258 -10.99 13.81 -7.85
C HIS A 258 -11.60 13.13 -9.08
N GLY A 259 -12.14 13.92 -10.01
CA GLY A 259 -12.63 13.44 -11.31
C GLY A 259 -11.53 13.29 -12.35
N CYS A 260 -11.91 12.95 -13.58
CA CYS A 260 -10.98 12.93 -14.71
C CYS A 260 -10.35 14.33 -14.92
N GLN A 261 -9.09 14.38 -15.34
CA GLN A 261 -8.35 15.62 -15.57
C GLN A 261 -8.25 16.56 -14.34
N GLN A 262 -8.49 16.03 -13.13
CA GLN A 262 -8.40 16.78 -11.88
C GLN A 262 -7.31 16.29 -10.93
N ASN A 263 -6.46 15.36 -11.40
CA ASN A 263 -5.30 14.94 -10.65
C ASN A 263 -4.25 16.06 -10.57
N THR A 264 -3.34 15.93 -9.60
CA THR A 264 -2.32 16.96 -9.32
C THR A 264 -1.45 17.30 -10.52
N ALA A 265 -1.14 16.31 -11.37
CA ALA A 265 -0.36 16.54 -12.60
C ALA A 265 -1.08 17.43 -13.63
N THR A 266 -2.41 17.54 -13.56
CA THR A 266 -3.21 18.30 -14.53
C THR A 266 -3.60 19.68 -14.01
N ILE A 267 -4.02 19.79 -12.74
CA ILE A 267 -4.55 21.05 -12.18
C ILE A 267 -3.84 21.50 -10.90
N GLY A 268 -2.67 20.93 -10.58
CA GLY A 268 -2.02 21.17 -9.29
C GLY A 268 -2.89 20.71 -8.12
N ASP A 269 -2.73 21.35 -6.97
CA ASP A 269 -3.47 21.00 -5.74
C ASP A 269 -4.86 21.66 -5.65
N ASN A 270 -5.40 22.20 -6.76
CA ASN A 270 -6.69 22.89 -6.78
C ASN A 270 -7.84 22.03 -6.26
N TYR A 271 -7.90 20.74 -6.62
CA TYR A 271 -8.94 19.85 -6.09
C TYR A 271 -8.77 19.58 -4.60
N VAL A 272 -7.53 19.49 -4.13
CA VAL A 272 -7.20 19.28 -2.71
C VAL A 272 -7.61 20.49 -1.90
N ARG A 273 -7.31 21.71 -2.37
CA ARG A 273 -7.52 22.94 -1.59
C ARG A 273 -8.92 23.53 -1.71
N ASN A 274 -9.50 23.49 -2.90
CA ASN A 274 -10.59 24.39 -3.27
C ASN A 274 -11.94 23.69 -3.47
N THR A 275 -12.11 22.47 -2.96
CA THR A 275 -13.38 21.71 -3.04
C THR A 275 -14.27 21.88 -1.82
N GLY A 276 -13.90 22.76 -0.88
CA GLY A 276 -14.70 23.11 0.30
C GLY A 276 -14.55 22.17 1.52
N TYR A 277 -14.11 20.93 1.34
CA TYR A 277 -14.02 19.93 2.42
C TYR A 277 -13.12 20.37 3.59
N ASN A 278 -11.96 20.97 3.32
CA ASN A 278 -10.95 21.27 4.36
C ASN A 278 -11.50 22.21 5.45
N ARG A 279 -12.35 23.17 5.06
CA ARG A 279 -12.97 24.15 5.96
C ARG A 279 -13.85 23.49 7.01
N TRP A 280 -14.58 22.45 6.61
CA TRP A 280 -15.39 21.63 7.53
C TRP A 280 -14.53 20.70 8.36
N ALA A 281 -13.54 20.06 7.72
CA ALA A 281 -12.62 19.15 8.40
C ALA A 281 -11.88 19.81 9.56
N ASP A 282 -11.44 21.05 9.37
CA ASP A 282 -10.62 21.80 10.33
C ASP A 282 -11.29 22.01 11.69
N THR A 283 -12.61 22.16 11.71
CA THR A 283 -13.39 22.40 12.95
C THR A 283 -14.11 21.17 13.47
N ASN A 284 -13.94 20.02 12.81
CA ASN A 284 -14.74 18.81 13.08
C ASN A 284 -13.91 17.53 13.26
N ASN A 285 -12.59 17.65 13.46
CA ASN A 285 -11.70 16.50 13.64
C ASN A 285 -11.82 15.48 12.50
N ILE A 286 -11.94 15.95 11.26
CA ILE A 286 -12.03 15.07 10.08
C ILE A 286 -10.71 15.15 9.33
N VAL A 287 -9.97 14.05 9.26
CA VAL A 287 -8.82 13.92 8.38
C VAL A 287 -9.33 13.71 6.97
N LEU A 288 -8.74 14.40 5.99
CA LEU A 288 -9.10 14.25 4.58
C LEU A 288 -7.97 13.59 3.82
N LEU A 289 -8.23 12.41 3.26
CA LEU A 289 -7.30 11.72 2.38
C LEU A 289 -7.70 12.02 0.92
N TYR A 290 -6.72 12.47 0.13
CA TYR A 290 -6.87 12.80 -1.28
C TYR A 290 -5.91 11.94 -2.12
N PRO A 291 -6.24 10.66 -2.39
CA PRO A 291 -5.47 9.83 -3.29
C PRO A 291 -5.41 10.45 -4.68
N GLN A 292 -4.34 10.20 -5.43
CA GLN A 292 -4.13 10.84 -6.74
C GLN A 292 -3.90 9.79 -7.83
N THR A 293 -4.59 9.94 -8.96
CA THR A 293 -4.19 9.22 -10.18
C THR A 293 -2.99 9.90 -10.83
N GLY A 294 -2.18 9.12 -11.54
CA GLY A 294 -0.99 9.58 -12.27
C GLY A 294 -1.27 9.82 -13.74
N THR A 295 -0.22 10.18 -14.48
CA THR A 295 -0.25 10.35 -15.95
C THR A 295 -0.48 9.02 -16.69
N GLY A 296 -0.24 7.88 -16.04
CA GLY A 296 -0.56 6.56 -16.59
C GLY A 296 -2.05 6.19 -16.54
N ALA A 297 -2.91 6.99 -15.90
CA ALA A 297 -4.35 6.79 -15.92
C ALA A 297 -4.97 7.39 -17.18
N THR A 298 -5.93 6.66 -17.79
CA THR A 298 -6.70 7.14 -18.94
C THR A 298 -7.40 8.46 -18.57
N ASN A 299 -7.03 9.57 -19.23
CA ASN A 299 -7.52 10.93 -18.94
C ASN A 299 -7.38 11.37 -17.47
N GLY A 300 -6.44 10.79 -16.70
CA GLY A 300 -6.34 11.05 -15.26
C GLY A 300 -7.60 10.61 -14.48
N CYS A 301 -8.36 9.64 -15.00
CA CYS A 301 -9.54 9.10 -14.35
C CYS A 301 -9.20 7.93 -13.42
N TRP A 302 -10.01 7.72 -12.39
CA TRP A 302 -10.02 6.46 -11.63
C TRP A 302 -10.45 5.29 -12.51
N ASP A 303 -10.04 4.07 -12.18
CA ASP A 303 -10.48 2.86 -12.90
C ASP A 303 -11.89 2.45 -12.48
N TRP A 304 -12.86 2.87 -13.29
CA TRP A 304 -14.28 2.59 -13.09
C TRP A 304 -14.91 1.78 -14.23
N TRP A 305 -14.10 1.39 -15.22
CA TRP A 305 -14.56 0.61 -16.37
C TRP A 305 -13.62 -0.52 -16.77
N GLY A 306 -12.59 -0.80 -15.96
CA GLY A 306 -11.67 -1.92 -16.13
C GLY A 306 -10.56 -1.65 -17.14
N TYR A 307 -10.16 -0.39 -17.33
CA TYR A 307 -9.06 -0.06 -18.24
C TYR A 307 -7.71 -0.50 -17.71
N ASN A 308 -7.59 -0.66 -16.38
CA ASN A 308 -6.36 -1.09 -15.73
C ASN A 308 -6.45 -2.52 -15.22
N SER A 309 -7.58 -2.94 -14.64
CA SER A 309 -7.75 -4.31 -14.14
C SER A 309 -9.16 -4.84 -14.35
N ALA A 310 -9.29 -6.13 -14.65
CA ALA A 310 -10.61 -6.80 -14.67
C ALA A 310 -11.28 -6.83 -13.28
N ASP A 311 -10.49 -6.70 -12.21
CA ASP A 311 -10.96 -6.66 -10.83
C ASP A 311 -11.23 -5.24 -10.31
N TYR A 312 -11.28 -4.23 -11.20
CA TYR A 312 -11.38 -2.80 -10.83
C TYR A 312 -12.49 -2.44 -9.84
N ALA A 313 -13.57 -3.23 -9.79
CA ALA A 313 -14.69 -3.01 -8.87
C ALA A 313 -14.63 -3.89 -7.60
N ARG A 314 -13.73 -4.88 -7.52
CA ARG A 314 -13.60 -5.82 -6.40
C ARG A 314 -12.52 -5.38 -5.43
N LYS A 315 -12.45 -5.99 -4.24
CA LYS A 315 -11.38 -5.71 -3.25
C LYS A 315 -9.96 -5.94 -3.80
N SER A 316 -9.78 -6.84 -4.76
CA SER A 316 -8.48 -7.07 -5.40
C SER A 316 -8.11 -5.97 -6.42
N GLY A 317 -9.02 -5.05 -6.74
CA GLY A 317 -8.77 -3.93 -7.65
C GLY A 317 -7.58 -3.08 -7.18
N PRO A 318 -6.52 -2.91 -7.99
CA PRO A 318 -5.26 -2.32 -7.52
C PRO A 318 -5.39 -0.90 -6.94
N GLN A 319 -6.17 -0.02 -7.57
CA GLN A 319 -6.39 1.34 -7.08
C GLN A 319 -7.15 1.31 -5.74
N MET A 320 -8.18 0.49 -5.63
CA MET A 320 -8.99 0.37 -4.42
C MET A 320 -8.21 -0.24 -3.25
N ALA A 321 -7.46 -1.32 -3.50
CA ALA A 321 -6.58 -1.95 -2.52
C ALA A 321 -5.50 -0.99 -2.02
N GLY A 322 -4.92 -0.19 -2.92
CA GLY A 322 -3.97 0.87 -2.57
C GLY A 322 -4.56 1.89 -1.61
N VAL A 323 -5.75 2.42 -1.93
CA VAL A 323 -6.44 3.38 -1.05
C VAL A 323 -6.83 2.73 0.27
N ARG A 324 -7.25 1.47 0.27
CA ARG A 324 -7.55 0.74 1.52
C ARG A 324 -6.31 0.63 2.42
N ALA A 325 -5.13 0.41 1.84
CA ALA A 325 -3.87 0.37 2.57
C ALA A 325 -3.49 1.75 3.16
N MET A 326 -3.74 2.84 2.42
CA MET A 326 -3.59 4.21 2.95
C MET A 326 -4.49 4.46 4.17
N ILE A 327 -5.76 4.06 4.09
CA ILE A 327 -6.72 4.15 5.21
C ILE A 327 -6.23 3.35 6.41
N THR A 328 -5.76 2.11 6.21
CA THR A 328 -5.19 1.30 7.29
C THR A 328 -4.01 2.01 7.95
N ARG A 329 -3.14 2.63 7.14
CA ARG A 329 -1.94 3.30 7.64
C ARG A 329 -2.25 4.59 8.40
N LEU A 330 -3.29 5.32 8.00
CA LEU A 330 -3.79 6.48 8.75
C LEU A 330 -4.44 6.05 10.07
N ALA A 331 -5.21 4.97 10.09
CA ALA A 331 -5.95 4.54 11.27
C ALA A 331 -5.14 3.74 12.30
N SER A 332 -3.86 3.45 12.02
CA SER A 332 -3.04 2.61 12.90
C SER A 332 -2.43 3.33 14.11
N GLY A 333 -2.79 4.60 14.37
CA GLY A 333 -2.24 5.38 15.50
C GLY A 333 -3.16 5.50 16.73
N GLY A 334 -4.40 5.01 16.65
CA GLY A 334 -5.48 5.31 17.61
C GLY A 334 -5.77 4.29 18.70
N GLY A 335 -4.96 3.25 18.87
CA GLY A 335 -5.27 2.22 19.85
C GLY A 335 -4.05 1.50 20.38
N THR A 336 -4.02 1.37 21.70
CA THR A 336 -3.41 0.26 22.47
C THR A 336 -4.14 -1.07 22.23
N THR A 337 -4.83 -1.21 21.09
CA THR A 337 -5.31 -2.49 20.57
C THR A 337 -4.26 -2.92 19.56
N PRO A 338 -3.69 -4.13 19.65
CA PRO A 338 -2.75 -4.59 18.64
C PRO A 338 -3.40 -4.42 17.26
N PRO A 339 -2.62 -4.16 16.19
CA PRO A 339 -3.13 -4.25 14.83
C PRO A 339 -3.85 -5.61 14.66
N PRO A 340 -4.69 -5.84 13.63
CA PRO A 340 -5.01 -7.24 13.28
C PRO A 340 -3.67 -7.92 13.16
N ALA A 341 -3.33 -8.80 14.12
CA ALA A 341 -1.95 -8.95 14.56
C ALA A 341 -1.08 -9.10 13.32
N SER A 342 -0.21 -8.11 13.02
CA SER A 342 0.82 -8.36 12.04
C SER A 342 1.48 -9.62 12.56
N LEU A 343 1.40 -10.70 11.81
CA LEU A 343 1.76 -12.02 12.33
C LEU A 343 3.09 -11.89 13.07
N PRO A 344 3.19 -12.37 14.33
CA PRO A 344 4.38 -12.12 15.11
C PRO A 344 5.59 -12.66 14.35
N ALA A 345 6.73 -12.01 14.56
CA ALA A 345 7.98 -12.45 13.96
C ALA A 345 8.19 -13.94 14.27
N PRO A 346 8.44 -14.81 13.27
CA PRO A 346 8.81 -16.19 13.52
C PRO A 346 9.96 -16.27 14.52
N THR A 347 9.81 -17.10 15.54
CA THR A 347 10.83 -17.32 16.58
C THR A 347 11.60 -18.60 16.30
N GLY A 348 12.74 -18.78 16.97
CA GLY A 348 13.55 -19.99 16.82
C GLY A 348 14.12 -20.17 15.41
N VAL A 349 14.35 -19.07 14.68
CA VAL A 349 14.97 -19.15 13.36
C VAL A 349 16.41 -19.60 13.51
N VAL A 350 16.74 -20.74 12.92
CA VAL A 350 18.07 -21.35 12.97
C VAL A 350 18.48 -21.88 11.61
N THR A 351 19.78 -21.90 11.36
CA THR A 351 20.40 -22.48 10.17
C THR A 351 21.04 -23.83 10.51
N SER A 352 20.91 -24.82 9.64
CA SER A 352 21.52 -26.14 9.81
C SER A 352 21.79 -26.82 8.45
N GLY A 353 22.41 -28.00 8.47
CA GLY A 353 22.57 -28.80 7.25
C GLY A 353 23.40 -28.12 6.15
N ALA A 354 24.34 -27.25 6.53
CA ALA A 354 25.19 -26.52 5.60
C ALA A 354 25.90 -27.47 4.62
N THR A 355 25.83 -27.13 3.34
CA THR A 355 26.66 -27.72 2.27
C THR A 355 27.50 -26.63 1.62
N SER A 356 28.22 -26.97 0.54
CA SER A 356 28.97 -25.98 -0.22
C SER A 356 28.09 -25.03 -1.01
N SER A 357 26.80 -25.34 -1.19
CA SER A 357 25.89 -24.55 -2.02
C SER A 357 24.48 -24.42 -1.48
N SER A 358 24.21 -24.89 -0.26
CA SER A 358 22.89 -24.79 0.36
C SER A 358 22.93 -24.67 1.88
N MET A 359 21.83 -24.16 2.43
CA MET A 359 21.57 -24.07 3.86
C MET A 359 20.09 -24.39 4.14
N LEU A 360 19.80 -25.15 5.19
CA LEU A 360 18.44 -25.34 5.69
C LEU A 360 18.13 -24.28 6.75
N ILE A 361 17.05 -23.53 6.56
CA ILE A 361 16.53 -22.54 7.50
C ILE A 361 15.24 -23.13 8.09
N SER A 362 15.15 -23.21 9.43
CA SER A 362 13.95 -23.71 10.13
C SER A 362 13.49 -22.72 11.20
N TRP A 363 12.20 -22.72 11.53
CA TRP A 363 11.58 -21.79 12.48
C TRP A 363 10.34 -22.38 13.16
N ASN A 364 9.93 -21.78 14.28
CA ASN A 364 8.70 -22.16 14.96
C ASN A 364 7.46 -21.65 14.21
N ALA A 365 6.36 -22.42 14.25
CA ALA A 365 5.10 -22.01 13.64
C ALA A 365 4.52 -20.74 14.29
N VAL A 366 4.00 -19.86 13.45
CA VAL A 366 3.28 -18.66 13.86
C VAL A 366 1.78 -18.92 13.72
N SER A 367 1.06 -18.79 14.84
CA SER A 367 -0.40 -18.91 14.84
C SER A 367 -1.03 -17.86 13.92
N GLY A 368 -1.98 -18.27 13.08
CA GLY A 368 -2.63 -17.41 12.08
C GLY A 368 -1.84 -17.25 10.76
N ALA A 369 -0.63 -17.81 10.65
CA ALA A 369 0.11 -17.78 9.39
C ALA A 369 -0.48 -18.77 8.39
N SER A 370 -0.73 -18.29 7.17
CA SER A 370 -1.07 -19.13 6.00
C SER A 370 0.18 -19.48 5.17
N GLY A 371 1.37 -19.24 5.72
CA GLY A 371 2.68 -19.64 5.21
C GLY A 371 3.74 -18.57 5.46
N TYR A 372 4.92 -18.69 4.82
CA TYR A 372 6.10 -17.89 5.13
C TYR A 372 6.88 -17.47 3.88
N ASN A 373 7.62 -16.35 4.01
CA ASN A 373 8.65 -15.92 3.06
C ASN A 373 10.01 -15.82 3.76
N VAL A 374 11.05 -16.23 3.05
CA VAL A 374 12.44 -16.28 3.53
C VAL A 374 13.27 -15.28 2.74
N TYR A 375 14.10 -14.54 3.46
CA TYR A 375 14.92 -13.47 2.92
C TYR A 375 16.39 -13.73 3.21
N ARG A 376 17.26 -13.66 2.20
CA ARG A 376 18.71 -13.69 2.32
C ARG A 376 19.25 -12.28 2.11
N ALA A 377 19.91 -11.72 3.12
CA ALA A 377 20.41 -10.33 3.11
C ALA A 377 19.36 -9.30 2.65
N GLY A 378 18.10 -9.48 3.07
CA GLY A 378 16.98 -8.59 2.71
C GLY A 378 16.28 -8.89 1.38
N THR A 379 16.77 -9.83 0.57
CA THR A 379 16.14 -10.24 -0.69
C THR A 379 15.39 -11.56 -0.51
N LYS A 380 14.13 -11.62 -0.98
CA LYS A 380 13.30 -12.83 -0.90
C LYS A 380 13.89 -13.94 -1.78
N VAL A 381 14.03 -15.15 -1.25
CA VAL A 381 14.65 -16.30 -1.95
C VAL A 381 13.66 -17.39 -2.37
N ASN A 382 12.51 -17.51 -1.71
CA ASN A 382 11.48 -18.48 -2.10
C ASN A 382 10.55 -17.92 -3.19
N ALA A 383 10.32 -18.68 -4.28
CA ALA A 383 9.42 -18.26 -5.36
C ALA A 383 7.94 -18.30 -4.94
N SER A 384 7.53 -19.40 -4.30
CA SER A 384 6.18 -19.60 -3.74
C SER A 384 6.22 -19.57 -2.23
N ARG A 385 5.08 -19.23 -1.60
CA ARG A 385 4.95 -19.22 -0.14
C ARG A 385 5.27 -20.60 0.44
N VAL A 386 6.10 -20.63 1.47
CA VAL A 386 6.44 -21.87 2.18
C VAL A 386 5.29 -22.21 3.12
N SER A 387 4.66 -23.38 2.94
CA SER A 387 3.57 -23.85 3.81
C SER A 387 4.09 -24.54 5.08
N GLY A 388 5.30 -25.11 5.02
CA GLY A 388 5.97 -25.73 6.16
C GLY A 388 6.81 -24.74 6.98
N ASN A 389 7.54 -25.29 7.95
CA ASN A 389 8.36 -24.57 8.94
C ASN A 389 9.86 -24.57 8.62
N SER A 390 10.21 -24.91 7.38
CA SER A 390 11.59 -24.98 6.94
C SER A 390 11.70 -24.68 5.44
N TYR A 391 12.84 -24.13 5.04
CA TYR A 391 13.17 -23.83 3.65
C TYR A 391 14.65 -24.06 3.41
N THR A 392 14.99 -24.76 2.33
CA THR A 392 16.37 -24.95 1.89
C THR A 392 16.70 -23.89 0.85
N ASP A 393 17.59 -22.96 1.20
CA ASP A 393 18.14 -21.99 0.26
C ASP A 393 19.32 -22.63 -0.49
N THR A 394 19.33 -22.53 -1.81
CA THR A 394 20.30 -23.19 -2.71
C THR A 394 21.01 -22.18 -3.60
N GLY A 395 22.06 -22.61 -4.29
CA GLY A 395 22.86 -21.73 -5.16
C GLY A 395 23.76 -20.77 -4.38
N LEU A 396 24.13 -21.13 -3.15
CA LEU A 396 25.06 -20.36 -2.33
C LEU A 396 26.51 -20.56 -2.78
N ALA A 397 27.37 -19.56 -2.54
CA ALA A 397 28.81 -19.71 -2.72
C ALA A 397 29.41 -20.52 -1.55
N ALA A 398 30.44 -21.31 -1.82
CA ALA A 398 31.16 -22.07 -0.81
C ALA A 398 31.93 -21.16 0.16
N ALA A 399 32.21 -21.64 1.38
CA ALA A 399 32.93 -20.91 2.43
C ALA A 399 32.40 -19.47 2.71
N THR A 400 31.10 -19.24 2.49
CA THR A 400 30.50 -17.90 2.55
C THR A 400 29.45 -17.85 3.65
N THR A 401 29.56 -16.83 4.51
CA THR A 401 28.56 -16.56 5.55
C THR A 401 27.40 -15.78 4.95
N TYR A 402 26.20 -16.26 5.21
CA TYR A 402 24.94 -15.61 4.83
C TYR A 402 24.07 -15.40 6.06
N SER A 403 23.12 -14.48 5.93
CA SER A 403 22.15 -14.13 6.96
C SER A 403 20.73 -14.21 6.40
N TRP A 404 19.86 -14.90 7.12
CA TRP A 404 18.46 -15.11 6.76
C TRP A 404 17.50 -14.55 7.79
N THR A 405 16.39 -14.00 7.31
CA THR A 405 15.22 -13.63 8.11
C THR A 405 13.97 -14.26 7.51
N VAL A 406 13.00 -14.58 8.36
CA VAL A 406 11.73 -15.18 7.95
C VAL A 406 10.59 -14.24 8.34
N LYS A 407 9.58 -14.13 7.47
CA LYS A 407 8.34 -13.43 7.74
C LYS A 407 7.16 -14.37 7.58
N ALA A 408 6.24 -14.34 8.52
CA ALA A 408 4.95 -15.01 8.39
C ALA A 408 4.04 -14.23 7.45
N VAL A 409 3.17 -14.93 6.71
CA VAL A 409 2.27 -14.36 5.70
C VAL A 409 0.84 -14.82 5.98
N ASP A 410 -0.10 -13.88 5.99
CA ASP A 410 -1.51 -14.19 6.24
C ASP A 410 -2.24 -14.78 5.02
N ALA A 411 -3.52 -15.11 5.17
CA ALA A 411 -4.34 -15.64 4.08
C ALA A 411 -4.45 -14.67 2.89
N ASN A 412 -4.33 -13.36 3.13
CA ASN A 412 -4.47 -12.31 2.13
C ASN A 412 -3.14 -11.96 1.43
N GLY A 413 -2.01 -12.52 1.88
CA GLY A 413 -0.68 -12.23 1.33
C GLY A 413 0.08 -11.11 2.03
N ALA A 414 -0.45 -10.56 3.13
CA ALA A 414 0.25 -9.56 3.93
C ALA A 414 1.34 -10.22 4.79
N GLU A 415 2.53 -9.62 4.82
CA GLU A 415 3.65 -10.08 5.66
C GLU A 415 3.61 -9.46 7.05
N GLY A 416 3.94 -10.27 8.05
CA GLY A 416 4.17 -9.83 9.43
C GLY A 416 5.58 -9.30 9.68
N ALA A 417 5.95 -9.20 10.96
CA ALA A 417 7.28 -8.75 11.36
C ALA A 417 8.37 -9.74 10.91
N ALA A 418 9.56 -9.23 10.60
CA ALA A 418 10.73 -10.06 10.31
C ALA A 418 11.29 -10.69 11.60
N SER A 419 11.70 -11.95 11.51
CA SER A 419 12.44 -12.61 12.58
C SER A 419 13.77 -11.92 12.91
N ALA A 420 14.34 -12.27 14.06
CA ALA A 420 15.78 -12.10 14.25
C ALA A 420 16.54 -12.82 13.14
N ALA A 421 17.67 -12.24 12.73
CA ALA A 421 18.52 -12.82 11.70
C ALA A 421 19.22 -14.08 12.23
N ALA A 422 19.17 -15.16 11.45
CA ALA A 422 19.99 -16.35 11.67
C ALA A 422 21.11 -16.37 10.62
N SER A 423 22.35 -16.54 11.07
CA SER A 423 23.51 -16.60 10.17
C SER A 423 24.08 -18.00 10.11
N GLY A 424 24.55 -18.39 8.94
CA GLY A 424 25.20 -19.67 8.71
C GLY A 424 26.26 -19.57 7.61
N THR A 425 27.30 -20.38 7.73
CA THR A 425 28.42 -20.41 6.77
C THR A 425 28.34 -21.71 5.98
N THR A 426 28.33 -21.61 4.66
CA THR A 426 28.41 -22.78 3.76
C THR A 426 29.73 -23.51 3.94
N THR A 427 29.75 -24.81 3.68
CA THR A 427 30.99 -25.58 3.73
C THR A 427 31.94 -25.12 2.63
N GLY A 428 33.24 -25.11 2.89
CA GLY A 428 34.24 -24.66 1.92
C GLY A 428 34.46 -25.60 0.74
N SER A 429 33.90 -26.81 0.77
CA SER A 429 33.95 -27.77 -0.32
C SER A 429 32.72 -28.68 -0.33
N THR A 430 32.45 -29.28 -1.48
CA THR A 430 31.70 -30.55 -1.56
C THR A 430 32.29 -31.54 -0.56
N ALA A 431 31.46 -32.34 0.11
CA ALA A 431 31.95 -33.28 1.10
C ALA A 431 32.98 -34.23 0.47
N VAL A 432 34.23 -34.13 0.90
CA VAL A 432 35.28 -35.07 0.49
C VAL A 432 35.28 -36.21 1.47
N CYS A 433 35.07 -37.43 0.96
CA CYS A 433 35.22 -38.64 1.74
C CYS A 433 36.60 -39.24 1.51
N PHE A 434 37.17 -39.75 2.59
CA PHE A 434 38.44 -40.48 2.60
C PHE A 434 38.17 -41.86 3.17
N THR A 435 38.38 -42.91 2.37
CA THR A 435 38.35 -44.30 2.85
C THR A 435 39.77 -44.79 2.95
N ALA A 436 40.25 -45.06 4.17
CA ALA A 436 41.61 -45.56 4.38
C ALA A 436 41.69 -46.38 5.68
N THR A 437 42.83 -47.03 5.88
CA THR A 437 43.12 -47.70 7.15
C THR A 437 43.18 -46.69 8.29
N ASN A 438 42.81 -47.09 9.50
CA ASN A 438 42.86 -46.23 10.67
C ASN A 438 44.26 -45.66 10.91
N TYR A 439 45.31 -46.44 10.62
CA TYR A 439 46.69 -45.95 10.60
C TYR A 439 46.88 -44.79 9.61
N ALA A 440 46.45 -44.95 8.37
CA ALA A 440 46.60 -43.93 7.32
C ALA A 440 45.79 -42.65 7.60
N HIS A 441 44.65 -42.75 8.29
CA HIS A 441 43.91 -41.57 8.74
C HIS A 441 44.67 -40.75 9.78
N VAL A 442 45.32 -41.41 10.75
CA VAL A 442 46.15 -40.73 11.75
C VAL A 442 47.36 -40.08 11.07
N SER A 443 48.07 -40.81 10.22
CA SER A 443 49.24 -40.30 9.49
C SER A 443 48.92 -39.10 8.59
N ALA A 444 47.72 -39.06 8.02
CA ALA A 444 47.27 -37.96 7.17
C ALA A 444 46.60 -36.81 7.95
N GLY A 445 46.64 -36.82 9.28
CA GLY A 445 46.06 -35.78 10.12
C GLY A 445 44.52 -35.72 10.10
N ARG A 446 43.84 -36.79 9.66
CA ARG A 446 42.37 -36.90 9.65
C ARG A 446 41.81 -37.56 10.92
N ALA A 447 42.67 -38.18 11.73
CA ALA A 447 42.34 -38.83 12.99
C ALA A 447 43.44 -38.62 14.03
N THR A 448 43.12 -38.83 15.30
CA THR A 448 44.05 -38.88 16.43
C THR A 448 44.09 -40.27 17.02
N GLN A 449 45.19 -40.66 17.67
CA GLN A 449 45.30 -41.96 18.35
C GLN A 449 45.33 -41.81 19.87
N SER A 450 44.75 -42.78 20.58
CA SER A 450 44.94 -42.95 22.02
C SER A 450 44.63 -44.40 22.43
N GLY A 451 45.40 -44.96 23.35
CA GLY A 451 45.12 -46.30 23.92
C GLY A 451 45.02 -47.45 22.91
N GLY A 452 45.66 -47.34 21.74
CA GLY A 452 45.58 -48.36 20.66
C GLY A 452 44.39 -48.21 19.70
N TYR A 453 43.57 -47.15 19.86
CA TYR A 453 42.42 -46.84 19.01
C TYR A 453 42.63 -45.54 18.23
N ALA A 454 41.97 -45.42 17.08
CA ALA A 454 41.92 -44.21 16.28
C ALA A 454 40.57 -43.49 16.48
N TYR A 455 40.60 -42.16 16.48
CA TYR A 455 39.44 -41.30 16.69
C TYR A 455 39.40 -40.22 15.61
N ALA A 456 38.26 -40.01 14.97
CA ALA A 456 38.12 -39.02 13.90
C ALA A 456 38.44 -37.60 14.44
N LYS A 457 39.29 -36.84 13.73
CA LYS A 457 39.70 -35.50 14.16
C LYS A 457 38.51 -34.55 14.11
N GLY A 458 38.33 -33.75 15.16
CA GLY A 458 37.17 -32.86 15.33
C GLY A 458 35.98 -33.51 16.01
N SER A 459 35.42 -34.61 15.47
CA SER A 459 34.23 -35.26 16.06
C SER A 459 34.52 -36.21 17.22
N GLY A 460 35.74 -36.76 17.30
CA GLY A 460 36.13 -37.71 18.33
C GLY A 460 35.50 -39.11 18.20
N GLN A 461 34.84 -39.43 17.09
CA GLN A 461 34.20 -40.73 16.89
C GLN A 461 35.25 -41.86 16.85
N ASN A 462 35.05 -42.91 17.65
CA ASN A 462 35.92 -44.08 17.69
C ASN A 462 35.85 -44.85 16.37
N MET A 463 36.98 -44.95 15.68
CA MET A 463 37.14 -45.63 14.39
C MET A 463 37.52 -47.10 14.55
N GLY A 464 37.75 -47.57 15.77
CA GLY A 464 38.28 -48.90 16.07
C GLY A 464 39.80 -48.91 16.23
N LEU A 465 40.41 -50.10 16.16
CA LEU A 465 41.84 -50.29 16.39
C LEU A 465 42.68 -49.41 15.45
N TRP A 466 43.70 -48.74 16.00
CA TRP A 466 44.68 -48.00 15.23
C TRP A 466 45.69 -48.99 14.61
N ASN A 467 45.33 -49.53 13.44
CA ASN A 467 46.18 -50.45 12.70
C ASN A 467 45.96 -50.31 11.18
N VAL A 468 46.67 -51.12 10.40
CA VAL A 468 46.62 -51.14 8.94
C VAL A 468 45.54 -52.07 8.37
N PHE A 469 44.73 -52.73 9.20
CA PHE A 469 43.71 -53.70 8.79
C PHE A 469 42.29 -53.13 8.88
N VAL A 470 42.01 -52.30 9.89
CA VAL A 470 40.70 -51.65 10.08
C VAL A 470 40.62 -50.44 9.17
N THR A 471 39.61 -50.41 8.32
CA THR A 471 39.34 -49.34 7.35
C THR A 471 38.07 -48.60 7.74
N THR A 472 38.10 -47.27 7.68
CA THR A 472 36.97 -46.40 8.00
C THR A 472 36.80 -45.36 6.89
N THR A 473 35.56 -44.99 6.58
CA THR A 473 35.28 -43.83 5.72
C THR A 473 35.04 -42.60 6.58
N LEU A 474 35.86 -41.56 6.40
CA LEU A 474 35.68 -40.26 7.04
C LEU A 474 35.17 -39.24 6.03
N LYS A 475 34.06 -38.58 6.36
CA LYS A 475 33.52 -37.43 5.66
C LYS A 475 34.06 -36.15 6.30
N GLN A 476 34.71 -35.30 5.52
CA GLN A 476 35.12 -33.97 5.98
C GLN A 476 33.93 -33.01 5.94
N THR A 477 33.53 -32.49 7.10
CA THR A 477 32.39 -31.56 7.24
C THR A 477 32.82 -30.13 7.58
N GLY A 478 34.11 -29.91 7.78
CA GLY A 478 34.71 -28.59 7.98
C GLY A 478 36.25 -28.67 7.99
N PRO A 479 36.94 -27.52 8.07
CA PRO A 479 38.39 -27.50 8.31
C PRO A 479 38.70 -28.31 9.57
N ASP A 480 39.56 -29.33 9.45
CA ASP A 480 39.93 -30.24 10.53
C ASP A 480 38.80 -30.98 11.27
N TYR A 481 37.58 -31.03 10.69
CA TYR A 481 36.42 -31.70 11.27
C TYR A 481 35.94 -32.86 10.40
N TYR A 482 36.10 -34.08 10.91
CA TYR A 482 35.80 -35.34 10.23
C TYR A 482 34.80 -36.16 11.04
N VAL A 483 33.83 -36.76 10.37
CA VAL A 483 32.86 -37.71 10.96
C VAL A 483 32.90 -39.04 10.21
N ILE A 484 32.65 -40.15 10.91
CA ILE A 484 32.41 -41.46 10.27
C ILE A 484 31.13 -41.34 9.46
N GLY A 485 31.21 -41.64 8.16
CA GLY A 485 30.07 -41.57 7.27
C GLY A 485 30.43 -41.87 5.83
N THR A 486 29.42 -42.00 4.98
CA THR A 486 29.56 -42.19 3.54
C THR A 486 29.30 -40.88 2.80
N CYS A 487 29.90 -40.76 1.60
CA CYS A 487 29.50 -39.78 0.60
C CYS A 487 28.71 -40.51 -0.49
N PRO A 488 27.79 -39.83 -1.20
CA PRO A 488 27.15 -40.37 -2.39
C PRO A 488 28.15 -40.79 -3.46
#